data_AF-A0AA51YJN5-F1
#
_entry.id   AF-A0AA51YJN5-F1
#
_cell.length_a   1.000
_cell.length_b   1.000
_cell.length_c   1.000
_cell.angle_alpha   90.00
_cell.angle_beta   90.00
_cell.angle_gamma   90.00
#
_symmetry.space_group_name_H-M   'P 1'
#
loop_
_entity.id
_entity.type
_entity.pdbx_description
1 polymer ?
#
loop_
_entity_poly.entity_id
_entity_poly.type
_entity_poly.pdbx_seq_one_letter_code
_entity_poly.pdbx_strand_id
1 'polypeptide(L)'
;MDEKLLANIGLNKYERTVYWMLLKKGELEASKLSQLSRVPIGKIYEVLTDLNKYGLVEIKPSRPRKYRTVDTKIAFEVMYKRREEEALNELKLLREAFAEIEQQLSNDDSPKHVETIFWPDKFHDYDELKETVNSFFEDIEHEICVVTPSKYKPGVSAQYDDSMSVFSKAYLNLAQSGIHVKILDSHSQLLPSIKELVTSIEDEYVINNLQKFMEIRILETKHDFVIFDSKTLFLDIEDQINTGTSLGMTQIHDEAYTKRFKAKFDDLWTKGKRFNIT
;
A
#
# COMPACT_ATOMS: atom_id res chain seq x y z
N MET A 1 -42.41 -3.31 13.73
CA MET A 1 -41.19 -2.51 13.82
C MET A 1 -40.78 -2.49 15.28
N ASP A 2 -39.55 -2.93 15.55
CA ASP A 2 -39.03 -3.05 16.91
C ASP A 2 -38.39 -1.69 17.30
N GLU A 3 -38.68 -1.18 18.50
CA GLU A 3 -38.04 0.04 19.03
C GLU A 3 -36.51 -0.09 19.04
N LYS A 4 -36.00 -1.32 19.08
CA LYS A 4 -34.57 -1.64 18.95
C LYS A 4 -33.96 -1.21 17.61
N LEU A 5 -34.71 -1.20 16.50
CA LEU A 5 -34.17 -0.77 15.20
C LEU A 5 -33.85 0.74 15.20
N LEU A 6 -34.57 1.53 16.00
CA LEU A 6 -34.28 2.94 16.16
C LEU A 6 -32.96 3.19 16.94
N ALA A 7 -32.44 2.17 17.65
CA ALA A 7 -31.11 2.22 18.29
C ALA A 7 -30.00 2.27 17.24
N ASN A 8 -30.13 1.47 16.18
CA ASN A 8 -29.11 1.30 15.17
C ASN A 8 -28.94 2.55 14.30
N ILE A 9 -29.97 3.39 14.22
CA ILE A 9 -29.88 4.70 13.57
C ILE A 9 -29.33 5.79 14.51
N GLY A 10 -28.89 5.46 15.73
CA GLY A 10 -28.21 6.40 16.63
C GLY A 10 -29.13 7.35 17.40
N LEU A 11 -30.42 7.03 17.53
CA LEU A 11 -31.31 7.75 18.43
C LEU A 11 -31.12 7.29 19.88
N ASN A 12 -31.10 8.24 20.81
CA ASN A 12 -31.00 7.95 22.23
C ASN A 12 -32.30 7.33 22.78
N LYS A 13 -32.30 6.87 24.04
CA LYS A 13 -33.48 6.19 24.62
C LYS A 13 -34.75 7.04 24.57
N TYR A 14 -34.69 8.32 24.90
CA TYR A 14 -35.87 9.18 24.93
C TYR A 14 -36.36 9.53 23.51
N GLU A 15 -35.44 9.80 22.59
CA GLU A 15 -35.73 10.03 21.18
C GLU A 15 -36.44 8.85 20.54
N ARG A 16 -35.93 7.63 20.77
CA ARG A 16 -36.55 6.41 20.26
C ARG A 16 -37.98 6.25 20.73
N THR A 17 -38.21 6.38 22.04
CA THR A 17 -39.54 6.19 22.61
C THR A 17 -40.51 7.27 22.10
N VAL A 18 -40.09 8.54 22.03
CA VAL A 18 -40.95 9.64 21.52
C VAL A 18 -41.23 9.49 20.02
N TYR A 19 -40.21 9.21 19.21
CA TYR A 19 -40.35 9.01 17.78
C TYR A 19 -41.21 7.79 17.46
N TRP A 20 -41.02 6.68 18.19
CA TRP A 20 -41.85 5.48 18.08
C TRP A 20 -43.33 5.77 18.37
N MET A 21 -43.61 6.57 19.40
CA MET A 21 -44.98 6.96 19.73
C MET A 21 -45.63 7.79 18.61
N LEU A 22 -44.88 8.71 17.99
CA LEU A 22 -45.36 9.47 16.84
C LEU A 22 -45.60 8.58 15.61
N LEU A 23 -44.71 7.63 15.33
CA LEU A 23 -44.89 6.66 14.24
C LEU A 23 -46.15 5.80 14.42
N LYS A 24 -46.49 5.47 15.68
CA LYS A 24 -47.63 4.59 16.00
C LYS A 24 -48.96 5.30 16.12
N LYS A 25 -48.97 6.52 16.64
CA LYS A 25 -50.21 7.26 16.95
C LYS A 25 -50.44 8.44 16.01
N GLY A 26 -49.49 8.72 15.13
CA GLY A 26 -49.53 9.86 14.23
C GLY A 26 -49.29 11.16 14.99
N GLU A 27 -50.04 12.18 14.61
CA GLU A 27 -49.87 13.54 15.11
C GLU A 27 -50.33 13.69 16.56
N LEU A 28 -49.44 14.18 17.45
CA LEU A 28 -49.70 14.33 18.88
C LEU A 28 -49.18 15.66 19.44
N GLU A 29 -49.75 16.07 20.56
CA GLU A 29 -49.28 17.21 21.36
C GLU A 29 -48.17 16.76 22.33
N ALA A 30 -47.30 17.69 22.74
CA ALA A 30 -46.22 17.40 23.70
C ALA A 30 -46.73 16.83 25.04
N SER A 31 -47.86 17.34 25.54
CA SER A 31 -48.54 16.85 26.74
C SER A 31 -48.95 15.37 26.59
N LYS A 32 -49.54 15.03 25.44
CA LYS A 32 -49.99 13.67 25.15
C LYS A 32 -48.83 12.72 24.91
N LEU A 33 -47.76 13.20 24.27
CA LEU A 33 -46.51 12.46 24.11
C LEU A 33 -45.90 12.13 25.46
N SER A 34 -45.79 13.09 26.38
CA SER A 34 -45.27 12.86 27.73
C SER A 34 -46.06 11.78 28.46
N GLN A 35 -47.40 11.84 28.41
CA GLN A 35 -48.26 10.85 29.06
C GLN A 35 -48.07 9.44 28.48
N LEU A 36 -47.99 9.31 27.16
CA LEU A 36 -47.92 8.02 26.48
C LEU A 36 -46.52 7.41 26.50
N SER A 37 -45.47 8.23 26.36
CA SER A 37 -44.08 7.79 26.33
C SER A 37 -43.46 7.64 27.73
N ARG A 38 -44.14 8.15 28.78
CA ARG A 38 -43.62 8.27 30.16
C ARG A 38 -42.34 9.10 30.27
N VAL A 39 -42.02 9.90 29.25
CA VAL A 39 -40.89 10.84 29.27
C VAL A 39 -41.37 12.14 29.93
N PRO A 40 -40.62 12.70 30.91
CA PRO A 40 -41.01 13.95 31.57
C PRO A 40 -41.24 15.10 30.60
N ILE A 41 -42.27 15.92 30.85
CA ILE A 41 -42.68 16.98 29.93
C ILE A 41 -41.54 17.98 29.61
N GLY A 42 -40.66 18.26 30.57
CA GLY A 42 -39.49 19.12 30.36
C GLY A 42 -38.49 18.54 29.34
N LYS A 43 -38.37 17.21 29.27
CA LYS A 43 -37.50 16.52 28.31
C LYS A 43 -38.15 16.29 26.95
N ILE A 44 -39.48 16.27 26.87
CA ILE A 44 -40.20 16.11 25.59
C ILE A 44 -39.85 17.22 24.60
N TYR A 45 -39.77 18.48 25.05
CA TYR A 45 -39.47 19.59 24.15
C TYR A 45 -38.04 19.53 23.59
N GLU A 46 -37.06 19.16 24.41
CA GLU A 46 -35.67 18.93 24.00
C GLU A 46 -35.60 17.81 22.95
N VAL A 47 -36.19 16.66 23.26
CA VAL A 47 -36.25 15.51 22.34
C VAL A 47 -36.94 15.85 21.01
N LEU A 48 -38.08 16.54 21.05
CA LEU A 48 -38.78 16.96 19.83
C LEU A 48 -37.98 17.98 19.02
N THR A 49 -37.20 18.83 19.69
CA THR A 49 -36.30 19.78 19.02
C THR A 49 -35.18 19.05 18.30
N ASP A 50 -34.56 18.06 18.95
CA ASP A 50 -33.47 17.28 18.35
C ASP A 50 -33.97 16.37 17.22
N LEU A 51 -35.12 15.70 17.41
CA LEU A 51 -35.77 14.95 16.32
C LEU A 51 -36.14 15.84 15.13
N ASN A 52 -36.50 17.11 15.36
CA ASN A 52 -36.74 18.07 14.29
C ASN A 52 -35.44 18.53 13.61
N LYS A 53 -34.34 18.71 14.36
CA LYS A 53 -33.00 18.99 13.77
C LYS A 53 -32.50 17.83 12.90
N TYR A 54 -32.85 16.59 13.26
CA TYR A 54 -32.56 15.41 12.45
C TYR A 54 -33.50 15.26 11.24
N GLY A 55 -34.51 16.11 11.10
CA GLY A 55 -35.51 16.01 10.02
C GLY A 55 -36.47 14.83 10.17
N LEU A 56 -36.56 14.23 11.37
CA LEU A 56 -37.43 13.08 11.64
C LEU A 56 -38.85 13.49 12.05
N VAL A 57 -38.98 14.65 12.70
CA VAL A 57 -40.25 15.19 13.19
C VAL A 57 -40.42 16.60 12.66
N GLU A 58 -41.66 16.99 12.35
CA GLU A 58 -42.02 18.37 12.01
C GLU A 58 -43.08 18.92 12.97
N ILE A 59 -43.04 20.23 13.15
CA ILE A 59 -43.94 20.95 14.06
C ILE A 59 -45.05 21.61 13.24
N LYS A 60 -46.31 21.28 13.56
CA LYS A 60 -47.47 21.96 12.99
C LYS A 60 -47.86 23.18 13.83
N PRO A 61 -48.08 24.35 13.21
CA PRO A 61 -48.52 25.55 13.90
C PRO A 61 -50.01 25.44 14.27
N SER A 62 -50.28 24.79 15.40
CA SER A 62 -51.60 24.66 16.01
C SER A 62 -51.57 25.12 17.48
N ARG A 63 -52.75 25.26 18.10
CA ARG A 63 -52.89 25.59 19.52
C ARG A 63 -53.70 24.50 20.22
N PRO A 64 -53.10 23.71 21.12
CA PRO A 64 -51.65 23.59 21.39
C PRO A 64 -50.87 23.00 20.18
N ARG A 65 -49.54 23.21 20.14
CA ARG A 65 -48.69 22.74 19.04
C ARG A 65 -48.73 21.23 18.90
N LYS A 66 -48.76 20.76 17.66
CA LYS A 66 -48.74 19.33 17.33
C LYS A 66 -47.47 18.96 16.58
N TYR A 67 -47.07 17.71 16.77
CA TYR A 67 -45.85 17.14 16.21
C TYR A 67 -46.24 15.90 15.42
N ARG A 68 -45.66 15.73 14.23
CA ARG A 68 -45.84 14.53 13.41
C ARG A 68 -44.49 14.08 12.86
N THR A 69 -44.39 12.79 12.55
CA THR A 69 -43.22 12.30 11.82
C THR A 69 -43.23 12.82 10.39
N VAL A 70 -42.05 13.17 9.89
CA VAL A 70 -41.82 13.32 8.45
C VAL A 70 -41.99 11.94 7.80
N ASP A 71 -42.30 11.91 6.50
CA ASP A 71 -42.35 10.65 5.76
C ASP A 71 -41.05 9.87 5.96
N THR A 72 -41.16 8.61 6.41
CA THR A 72 -39.99 7.84 6.86
C THR A 72 -39.03 7.54 5.72
N LYS A 73 -39.50 7.43 4.46
CA LYS A 73 -38.59 7.23 3.32
C LYS A 73 -37.72 8.46 3.12
N ILE A 74 -38.35 9.65 3.12
CA ILE A 74 -37.64 10.92 2.94
C ILE A 74 -36.70 11.17 4.13
N ALA A 75 -37.20 11.04 5.35
CA ALA A 75 -36.45 11.35 6.56
C ALA A 75 -35.20 10.45 6.72
N PHE A 76 -35.33 9.15 6.44
CA PHE A 76 -34.21 8.23 6.54
C PHE A 76 -33.21 8.40 5.39
N GLU A 77 -33.65 8.75 4.18
CA GLU A 77 -32.74 9.03 3.07
C GLU A 77 -31.91 10.30 3.34
N VAL A 78 -32.52 11.37 3.83
CA VAL A 78 -31.83 12.60 4.22
C VAL A 78 -30.83 12.34 5.34
N MET A 79 -31.23 11.58 6.36
CA MET A 79 -30.35 11.19 7.47
C MET A 79 -29.15 10.37 6.99
N TYR A 80 -29.36 9.44 6.05
CA TYR A 80 -28.30 8.63 5.48
C TYR A 80 -27.30 9.49 4.70
N LYS A 81 -27.78 10.33 3.77
CA LYS A 81 -26.92 11.23 2.97
C LYS A 81 -26.09 12.16 3.83
N ARG A 82 -26.69 12.72 4.88
CA ARG A 82 -25.96 13.57 5.82
C ARG A 82 -24.82 12.83 6.52
N ARG A 83 -25.08 11.61 7.02
CA ARG A 83 -24.03 10.80 7.68
C ARG A 83 -22.94 10.36 6.72
N GLU A 84 -23.31 10.04 5.48
CA GLU A 84 -22.35 9.72 4.42
C GLU A 84 -21.41 10.91 4.16
N GLU A 85 -21.96 12.12 4.03
CA GLU A 85 -21.17 13.34 3.84
C GLU A 85 -20.28 13.65 5.05
N GLU A 86 -20.80 13.53 6.28
CA GLU A 86 -20.03 13.69 7.52
C GLU A 86 -18.85 12.71 7.58
N ALA A 87 -19.09 11.42 7.31
CA ALA A 87 -18.05 10.39 7.31
C ALA A 87 -16.99 10.62 6.21
N LEU A 88 -17.41 11.01 5.01
CA LEU A 88 -16.48 11.35 3.92
C LEU A 88 -15.58 12.54 4.29
N ASN A 89 -16.13 13.56 4.96
CA ASN A 89 -15.36 14.69 5.44
C ASN A 89 -14.37 14.30 6.55
N GLU A 90 -14.78 13.45 7.50
CA GLU A 90 -13.88 12.93 8.54
C GLU A 90 -12.71 12.14 7.93
N LEU A 91 -12.99 11.27 6.96
CA LEU A 91 -11.96 10.52 6.23
C LEU A 91 -11.00 11.43 5.46
N LYS A 92 -11.51 12.52 4.88
CA LYS A 92 -10.70 13.52 4.19
C LYS A 92 -9.74 14.23 5.15
N LEU A 93 -10.26 14.72 6.29
CA LEU A 93 -9.44 15.37 7.32
C LEU A 93 -8.39 14.43 7.89
N LEU A 94 -8.73 13.16 8.10
CA LEU A 94 -7.79 12.15 8.55
C LEU A 94 -6.63 11.94 7.57
N ARG A 95 -6.93 11.87 6.26
CA ARG A 95 -5.89 11.78 5.22
C ARG A 95 -4.99 13.01 5.19
N GLU A 96 -5.56 14.20 5.32
CA GLU A 96 -4.80 15.45 5.37
C GLU A 96 -3.87 15.46 6.59
N ALA A 97 -4.35 15.04 7.77
CA ALA A 97 -3.54 14.93 8.98
C ALA A 97 -2.40 13.90 8.83
N PHE A 98 -2.66 12.74 8.22
CA PHE A 98 -1.60 11.76 7.94
C PHE A 98 -0.52 12.33 7.03
N ALA A 99 -0.90 13.01 5.94
CA ALA A 99 0.06 13.64 5.04
C ALA A 99 0.90 14.71 5.75
N GLU A 100 0.29 15.52 6.62
CA GLU A 100 1.01 16.53 7.40
C GLU A 100 1.97 15.91 8.42
N ILE A 101 1.55 14.85 9.13
CA ILE A 101 2.42 14.11 10.05
C ILE A 101 3.59 13.49 9.31
N GLU A 102 3.34 12.84 8.16
CA GLU A 102 4.39 12.27 7.32
C GLU A 102 5.37 13.36 6.88
N GLN A 103 4.89 14.51 6.43
CA GLN A 103 5.73 15.64 6.04
C GLN A 103 6.61 16.15 7.20
N GLN A 104 6.05 16.26 8.41
CA GLN A 104 6.80 16.68 9.59
C GLN A 104 7.88 15.66 9.99
N LEU A 105 7.57 14.35 9.84
CA LEU A 105 8.51 13.26 10.09
C LEU A 105 9.56 13.07 8.99
N SER A 106 9.33 13.62 7.78
CA SER A 106 10.24 13.55 6.64
C SER A 106 11.21 14.74 6.54
N ASN A 107 11.26 15.62 7.54
CA ASN A 107 12.27 16.67 7.66
C ASN A 107 13.67 16.14 8.02
N ASP A 108 13.81 14.82 8.23
CA ASP A 108 15.10 14.14 8.23
C ASP A 108 15.23 13.44 6.87
N ASP A 109 16.22 13.82 6.05
CA ASP A 109 16.51 13.21 4.73
C ASP A 109 17.03 11.76 4.87
N SER A 110 17.05 11.23 6.09
CA SER A 110 17.42 9.87 6.42
C SER A 110 16.30 8.90 6.01
N PRO A 111 16.64 7.79 5.33
CA PRO A 111 15.66 6.78 4.98
C PRO A 111 15.06 6.17 6.26
N LYS A 112 13.74 5.94 6.26
CA LYS A 112 13.07 5.22 7.36
C LYS A 112 13.24 3.71 7.19
N HIS A 113 13.21 2.96 8.30
CA HIS A 113 13.30 1.49 8.33
C HIS A 113 14.47 0.93 7.51
N VAL A 114 15.68 1.27 7.96
CA VAL A 114 16.93 0.83 7.38
C VAL A 114 17.42 -0.40 8.11
N GLU A 115 17.59 -1.49 7.38
CA GLU A 115 18.18 -2.73 7.88
C GLU A 115 19.45 -3.03 7.09
N THR A 116 20.55 -3.32 7.77
CA THR A 116 21.81 -3.69 7.13
C THR A 116 22.10 -5.14 7.39
N ILE A 117 22.30 -5.89 6.31
CA ILE A 117 22.64 -7.31 6.33
C ILE A 117 24.08 -7.43 5.84
N PHE A 118 24.95 -7.91 6.72
CA PHE A 118 26.32 -8.22 6.35
C PHE A 118 26.39 -9.64 5.81
N TRP A 119 27.12 -9.81 4.71
CA TRP A 119 27.40 -11.14 4.21
C TRP A 119 28.33 -11.86 5.18
N PRO A 120 28.17 -13.17 5.40
CA PRO A 120 29.20 -13.95 6.06
C PRO A 120 30.51 -13.86 5.25
N ASP A 121 31.65 -13.85 5.95
CA ASP A 121 33.00 -13.77 5.34
C ASP A 121 33.21 -14.83 4.24
N LYS A 122 32.52 -15.98 4.37
CA LYS A 122 32.36 -17.01 3.35
C LYS A 122 31.00 -17.66 3.49
N PHE A 123 30.27 -17.78 2.39
CA PHE A 123 29.19 -18.76 2.30
C PHE A 123 29.81 -20.16 2.32
N HIS A 124 29.30 -21.03 3.18
CA HIS A 124 29.89 -22.37 3.36
C HIS A 124 29.61 -23.28 2.16
N ASP A 125 28.50 -23.04 1.45
CA ASP A 125 28.15 -23.68 0.19
C ASP A 125 27.22 -22.80 -0.68
N TYR A 126 26.97 -23.26 -1.90
CA TYR A 126 26.08 -22.61 -2.88
C TYR A 126 24.63 -22.53 -2.40
N ASP A 127 24.19 -23.48 -1.56
CA ASP A 127 22.80 -23.57 -1.11
C ASP A 127 22.48 -22.48 -0.07
N GLU A 128 23.41 -22.15 0.83
CA GLU A 128 23.25 -21.05 1.80
C GLU A 128 23.05 -19.69 1.10
N LEU A 129 23.87 -19.39 0.08
CA LEU A 129 23.74 -18.16 -0.70
C LEU A 129 22.40 -18.14 -1.46
N LYS A 130 22.01 -19.27 -2.02
CA LYS A 130 20.74 -19.41 -2.75
C LYS A 130 19.53 -19.23 -1.85
N GLU A 131 19.51 -19.80 -0.65
CA GLU A 131 18.44 -19.61 0.33
C GLU A 131 18.32 -18.14 0.75
N THR A 132 19.46 -17.49 0.97
CA THR A 132 19.52 -16.06 1.31
C THR A 132 19.00 -15.17 0.19
N VAL A 133 19.39 -15.43 -1.07
CA VAL A 133 18.88 -14.68 -2.23
C VAL A 133 17.38 -14.92 -2.43
N ASN A 134 16.91 -16.14 -2.26
CA ASN A 134 15.49 -16.46 -2.41
C ASN A 134 14.64 -15.77 -1.35
N SER A 135 15.08 -15.73 -0.08
CA SER A 135 14.31 -15.06 0.97
C SER A 135 14.14 -13.56 0.71
N PHE A 136 15.12 -12.90 0.08
CA PHE A 136 14.96 -11.51 -0.36
C PHE A 136 13.91 -11.35 -1.45
N PHE A 137 13.76 -12.36 -2.31
CA PHE A 137 12.91 -12.28 -3.49
C PHE A 137 11.48 -12.82 -3.24
N GLU A 138 11.22 -13.41 -2.07
CA GLU A 138 9.92 -14.00 -1.70
C GLU A 138 8.77 -12.98 -1.73
N ASP A 139 9.02 -11.74 -1.31
CA ASP A 139 8.00 -10.70 -1.18
C ASP A 139 7.80 -9.84 -2.45
N ILE A 140 8.47 -10.17 -3.58
CA ILE A 140 8.35 -9.40 -4.82
C ILE A 140 7.04 -9.74 -5.53
N GLU A 141 6.18 -8.75 -5.77
CA GLU A 141 4.85 -8.94 -6.35
C GLU A 141 4.79 -8.62 -7.85
N HIS A 142 5.55 -7.63 -8.32
CA HIS A 142 5.33 -7.04 -9.66
C HIS A 142 6.61 -6.81 -10.47
N GLU A 143 7.63 -6.19 -9.88
CA GLU A 143 8.82 -5.74 -10.61
C GLU A 143 10.07 -5.72 -9.75
N ILE A 144 11.19 -6.09 -10.37
CA ILE A 144 12.54 -5.89 -9.87
C ILE A 144 13.35 -5.08 -10.89
N CYS A 145 13.99 -4.01 -10.41
CA CYS A 145 14.90 -3.17 -11.19
C CYS A 145 16.31 -3.30 -10.63
N VAL A 146 17.24 -3.86 -11.40
CA VAL A 146 18.64 -4.11 -10.99
C VAL A 146 19.56 -3.17 -11.76
N VAL A 147 20.49 -2.50 -11.06
CA VAL A 147 21.58 -1.74 -11.67
C VAL A 147 22.90 -2.27 -11.17
N THR A 148 23.68 -2.89 -12.05
CA THR A 148 25.02 -3.39 -11.69
C THR A 148 26.08 -2.34 -12.00
N PRO A 149 27.01 -2.06 -11.07
CA PRO A 149 28.05 -1.07 -11.30
C PRO A 149 29.20 -1.64 -12.14
N SER A 150 30.01 -0.75 -12.71
CA SER A 150 31.22 -1.10 -13.46
C SER A 150 32.40 -1.55 -12.59
N LYS A 151 32.31 -1.38 -11.26
CA LYS A 151 33.38 -1.73 -10.29
C LYS A 151 33.51 -3.23 -10.08
N TYR A 152 32.39 -3.95 -10.06
CA TYR A 152 32.38 -5.41 -10.05
C TYR A 152 32.60 -5.91 -11.47
N LYS A 153 33.42 -6.96 -11.63
CA LYS A 153 33.72 -7.58 -12.91
C LYS A 153 34.01 -9.07 -12.72
N PRO A 154 33.59 -9.93 -13.68
CA PRO A 154 33.96 -11.33 -13.67
C PRO A 154 35.48 -11.53 -13.60
N GLY A 155 35.94 -12.48 -12.80
CA GLY A 155 37.35 -12.82 -12.62
C GLY A 155 38.13 -11.93 -11.64
N VAL A 156 37.49 -10.92 -11.04
CA VAL A 156 38.12 -10.08 -9.99
C VAL A 156 37.96 -10.70 -8.60
N SER A 157 36.85 -11.39 -8.34
CA SER A 157 36.56 -12.02 -7.06
C SER A 157 35.84 -13.34 -7.27
N ALA A 158 36.35 -14.40 -6.64
CA ALA A 158 35.68 -15.70 -6.62
C ALA A 158 34.29 -15.63 -5.99
N GLN A 159 34.12 -14.82 -4.93
CA GLN A 159 32.83 -14.57 -4.30
C GLN A 159 31.83 -13.95 -5.28
N TYR A 160 32.29 -12.97 -6.09
CA TYR A 160 31.47 -12.38 -7.12
C TYR A 160 31.10 -13.42 -8.19
N ASP A 161 32.09 -14.11 -8.75
CA ASP A 161 31.92 -15.10 -9.81
C ASP A 161 30.95 -16.24 -9.40
N ASP A 162 31.09 -16.77 -8.19
CA ASP A 162 30.23 -17.82 -7.66
C ASP A 162 28.77 -17.33 -7.50
N SER A 163 28.60 -16.08 -7.04
CA SER A 163 27.27 -15.47 -6.84
C SER A 163 26.52 -15.16 -8.13
N MET A 164 27.22 -14.92 -9.24
CA MET A 164 26.61 -14.56 -10.52
C MET A 164 25.60 -15.61 -11.00
N SER A 165 25.94 -16.89 -10.84
CA SER A 165 25.08 -17.99 -11.26
C SER A 165 23.81 -18.09 -10.41
N VAL A 166 23.93 -17.83 -9.09
CA VAL A 166 22.79 -17.78 -8.15
C VAL A 166 21.83 -16.67 -8.54
N PHE A 167 22.33 -15.44 -8.69
CA PHE A 167 21.50 -14.29 -9.06
C PHE A 167 20.87 -14.46 -10.45
N SER A 168 21.64 -14.92 -11.45
CA SER A 168 21.13 -15.17 -12.80
C SER A 168 19.97 -16.17 -12.80
N LYS A 169 20.10 -17.26 -12.03
CA LYS A 169 19.03 -18.25 -11.88
C LYS A 169 17.82 -17.69 -11.14
N ALA A 170 18.03 -16.92 -10.08
CA ALA A 170 16.95 -16.29 -9.33
C ALA A 170 16.15 -15.29 -10.19
N TYR A 171 16.82 -14.47 -11.00
CA TYR A 171 16.17 -13.57 -11.95
C TYR A 171 15.34 -14.32 -13.00
N LEU A 172 15.86 -15.44 -13.53
CA LEU A 172 15.10 -16.26 -14.47
C LEU A 172 13.85 -16.85 -13.83
N ASN A 173 13.94 -17.34 -12.59
CA ASN A 173 12.79 -17.86 -11.86
C ASN A 173 11.72 -16.78 -11.63
N LEU A 174 12.11 -15.55 -11.27
CA LEU A 174 11.18 -14.43 -11.12
C LEU A 174 10.45 -14.13 -12.44
N ALA A 175 11.19 -14.04 -13.54
CA ALA A 175 10.60 -13.81 -14.85
C ALA A 175 9.66 -14.96 -15.29
N GLN A 176 9.98 -16.21 -14.95
CA GLN A 176 9.10 -17.35 -15.19
C GLN A 176 7.78 -17.27 -14.40
N SER A 177 7.84 -16.76 -13.17
CA SER A 177 6.68 -16.51 -12.31
C SER A 177 5.83 -15.30 -12.75
N GLY A 178 6.25 -14.56 -13.79
CA GLY A 178 5.53 -13.41 -14.32
C GLY A 178 5.89 -12.07 -13.68
N ILE A 179 6.98 -12.01 -12.92
CA ILE A 179 7.51 -10.76 -12.34
C ILE A 179 8.38 -10.07 -13.40
N HIS A 180 8.22 -8.75 -13.56
CA HIS A 180 9.02 -7.98 -14.49
C HIS A 180 10.44 -7.76 -13.96
N VAL A 181 11.43 -8.37 -14.61
CA VAL A 181 12.85 -8.26 -14.30
C VAL A 181 13.54 -7.32 -15.28
N LYS A 182 13.97 -6.15 -14.80
CA LYS A 182 14.70 -5.16 -15.61
C LYS A 182 16.11 -4.99 -15.09
N ILE A 183 17.11 -5.33 -15.91
CA ILE A 183 18.51 -5.33 -15.50
C ILE A 183 19.30 -4.34 -16.36
N LEU A 184 19.95 -3.38 -15.72
CA LEU A 184 20.90 -2.49 -16.34
C LEU A 184 22.32 -2.96 -16.00
N ASP A 185 22.99 -3.58 -16.97
CA ASP A 185 24.26 -4.25 -16.80
C ASP A 185 25.42 -3.42 -17.36
N SER A 186 26.34 -2.98 -16.50
CA SER A 186 27.44 -2.08 -16.89
C SER A 186 28.41 -2.65 -17.93
N HIS A 187 28.68 -3.95 -17.89
CA HIS A 187 29.70 -4.58 -18.73
C HIS A 187 29.25 -5.91 -19.34
N SER A 188 27.94 -6.11 -19.47
CA SER A 188 27.41 -7.40 -19.93
C SER A 188 27.88 -8.56 -19.05
N GLN A 189 28.08 -8.30 -17.77
CA GLN A 189 28.66 -9.24 -16.81
C GLN A 189 27.72 -10.43 -16.61
N LEU A 190 26.42 -10.19 -16.51
CA LEU A 190 25.42 -11.24 -16.30
C LEU A 190 25.07 -11.99 -17.59
N LEU A 191 25.40 -11.42 -18.76
CA LEU A 191 24.98 -11.99 -20.04
C LEU A 191 25.49 -13.42 -20.30
N PRO A 192 26.77 -13.79 -20.06
CA PRO A 192 27.24 -15.14 -20.29
C PRO A 192 26.46 -16.17 -19.46
N SER A 193 26.25 -15.90 -18.17
CA SER A 193 25.53 -16.81 -17.27
C SER A 193 24.05 -16.92 -17.65
N ILE A 194 23.38 -15.79 -17.93
CA ILE A 194 21.97 -15.80 -18.36
C ILE A 194 21.82 -16.52 -19.70
N LYS A 195 22.72 -16.30 -20.67
CA LYS A 195 22.69 -16.99 -21.95
C LYS A 195 22.81 -18.49 -21.79
N GLU A 196 23.80 -18.95 -21.02
CA GLU A 196 24.02 -20.37 -20.77
C GLU A 196 22.77 -21.02 -20.18
N LEU A 197 22.19 -20.40 -19.14
CA LEU A 197 20.97 -20.86 -18.50
C LEU A 197 19.78 -20.88 -19.47
N VAL A 198 19.60 -19.85 -20.29
CA VAL A 198 18.50 -19.80 -21.28
C VAL A 198 18.70 -20.85 -22.38
N THR A 199 19.92 -21.05 -22.87
CA THR A 199 20.21 -22.10 -23.87
C THR A 199 19.98 -23.52 -23.37
N SER A 200 19.99 -23.73 -22.05
CA SER A 200 19.67 -25.02 -21.42
C SER A 200 18.16 -25.31 -21.33
N ILE A 201 17.30 -24.33 -21.63
CA ILE A 201 15.85 -24.48 -21.60
C ILE A 201 15.39 -25.03 -22.95
N GLU A 202 14.79 -26.22 -22.94
CA GLU A 202 14.25 -26.85 -24.16
C GLU A 202 12.87 -26.29 -24.56
N ASP A 203 12.11 -25.77 -23.59
CA ASP A 203 10.73 -25.34 -23.79
C ASP A 203 10.65 -23.91 -24.39
N GLU A 204 10.27 -23.85 -25.67
CA GLU A 204 10.10 -22.60 -26.42
C GLU A 204 9.01 -21.69 -25.82
N TYR A 205 8.00 -22.24 -25.13
CA TYR A 205 7.01 -21.44 -24.41
C TYR A 205 7.65 -20.70 -23.23
N VAL A 206 8.52 -21.38 -22.48
CA VAL A 206 9.26 -20.78 -21.35
C VAL A 206 10.20 -19.68 -21.84
N ILE A 207 10.93 -19.91 -22.94
CA ILE A 207 11.81 -18.89 -23.54
C ILE A 207 11.01 -17.66 -23.97
N ASN A 208 9.88 -17.85 -24.66
CA ASN A 208 8.99 -16.76 -25.06
C ASN A 208 8.40 -16.01 -23.86
N ASN A 209 8.13 -16.72 -22.75
CA ASN A 209 7.66 -16.09 -21.53
C ASN A 209 8.75 -15.24 -20.87
N LEU A 210 9.97 -15.78 -20.78
CA LEU A 210 11.14 -15.05 -20.27
C LEU A 210 11.38 -13.75 -21.03
N GLN A 211 11.25 -13.73 -22.36
CA GLN A 211 11.42 -12.51 -23.17
C GLN A 211 10.38 -11.41 -22.88
N LYS A 212 9.20 -11.76 -22.36
CA LYS A 212 8.15 -10.79 -21.99
C LYS A 212 8.41 -10.17 -20.63
N PHE A 213 8.94 -10.95 -19.71
CA PHE A 213 9.12 -10.57 -18.31
C PHE A 213 10.54 -10.13 -17.98
N MET A 214 11.54 -10.50 -18.77
CA MET A 214 12.94 -10.10 -18.56
C MET A 214 13.44 -9.19 -19.68
N GLU A 215 13.98 -8.04 -19.30
CA GLU A 215 14.69 -7.14 -20.20
C GLU A 215 16.05 -6.80 -19.60
N ILE A 216 17.10 -6.92 -20.43
CA ILE A 216 18.46 -6.55 -20.05
C ILE A 216 18.92 -5.42 -20.96
N ARG A 217 19.49 -4.36 -20.38
CA ARG A 217 20.10 -3.25 -21.10
C ARG A 217 21.53 -3.06 -20.65
N ILE A 218 22.40 -2.71 -21.59
CA ILE A 218 23.81 -2.46 -21.33
C ILE A 218 24.05 -0.97 -21.24
N LEU A 219 24.56 -0.51 -20.10
CA LEU A 219 24.97 0.87 -19.87
C LEU A 219 26.05 0.93 -18.80
N GLU A 220 27.22 1.42 -19.15
CA GLU A 220 28.29 1.65 -18.18
C GLU A 220 27.88 2.69 -17.13
N THR A 221 27.84 2.28 -15.86
CA THR A 221 27.42 3.13 -14.74
C THR A 221 28.19 2.82 -13.47
N LYS A 222 28.40 3.84 -12.63
CA LYS A 222 28.96 3.67 -11.28
C LYS A 222 27.89 3.40 -10.22
N HIS A 223 26.62 3.56 -10.58
CA HIS A 223 25.50 3.36 -9.68
C HIS A 223 25.32 1.87 -9.40
N ASP A 224 24.97 1.55 -8.18
CA ASP A 224 24.76 0.20 -7.68
C ASP A 224 23.54 0.21 -6.76
N PHE A 225 22.43 -0.34 -7.24
CA PHE A 225 21.22 -0.46 -6.45
C PHE A 225 20.22 -1.43 -7.09
N VAL A 226 19.37 -1.99 -6.24
CA VAL A 226 18.24 -2.84 -6.66
C VAL A 226 16.95 -2.31 -6.04
N ILE A 227 15.85 -2.33 -6.80
CA ILE A 227 14.54 -1.86 -6.35
C ILE A 227 13.51 -2.96 -6.53
N PHE A 228 12.74 -3.27 -5.49
CA PHE A 228 11.57 -4.16 -5.55
C PHE A 228 10.28 -3.33 -5.45
N ASP A 229 9.38 -3.54 -6.41
CA ASP A 229 8.03 -2.96 -6.48
C ASP A 229 7.93 -1.44 -6.27
N SER A 230 9.03 -0.71 -6.48
CA SER A 230 9.18 0.71 -6.13
C SER A 230 8.93 1.04 -4.64
N LYS A 231 9.02 0.04 -3.75
CA LYS A 231 8.79 0.17 -2.31
C LYS A 231 10.06 -0.06 -1.49
N THR A 232 10.88 -1.01 -1.90
CA THR A 232 12.09 -1.41 -1.18
C THR A 232 13.32 -1.17 -2.04
N LEU A 233 14.32 -0.53 -1.45
CA LEU A 233 15.61 -0.24 -2.08
C LEU A 233 16.71 -1.06 -1.40
N PHE A 234 17.58 -1.66 -2.20
CA PHE A 234 18.78 -2.35 -1.74
C PHE A 234 20.00 -1.63 -2.28
N LEU A 235 20.95 -1.38 -1.38
CA LEU A 235 22.24 -0.75 -1.68
C LEU A 235 23.36 -1.69 -1.27
N ASP A 236 24.29 -1.93 -2.17
CA ASP A 236 25.51 -2.68 -1.89
C ASP A 236 26.44 -1.91 -0.94
N ILE A 237 27.04 -2.63 0.01
CA ILE A 237 28.13 -2.15 0.84
C ILE A 237 29.40 -2.82 0.35
N GLU A 238 30.28 -2.04 -0.27
CA GLU A 238 31.57 -2.54 -0.74
C GLU A 238 32.55 -2.77 0.40
N ASP A 239 33.31 -3.86 0.32
CA ASP A 239 34.45 -4.13 1.21
C ASP A 239 35.60 -3.15 0.90
N GLN A 240 35.93 -2.32 1.89
CA GLN A 240 37.00 -1.32 1.78
C GLN A 240 38.41 -1.93 1.88
N ILE A 241 38.53 -3.17 2.36
CA ILE A 241 39.80 -3.90 2.50
C ILE A 241 40.04 -4.74 1.24
N ASN A 242 39.03 -5.49 0.79
CA ASN A 242 39.08 -6.28 -0.43
C ASN A 242 38.29 -5.57 -1.55
N THR A 243 38.89 -4.54 -2.15
CA THR A 243 38.25 -3.77 -3.21
C THR A 243 37.72 -4.67 -4.33
N GLY A 244 36.46 -4.51 -4.71
CA GLY A 244 35.80 -5.36 -5.70
C GLY A 244 35.03 -6.56 -5.11
N THR A 245 34.87 -6.63 -3.79
CA THR A 245 33.91 -7.55 -3.13
C THR A 245 32.82 -6.80 -2.38
N SER A 246 31.66 -7.46 -2.25
CA SER A 246 30.54 -6.96 -1.46
C SER A 246 30.69 -7.45 -0.01
N LEU A 247 30.60 -6.54 0.96
CA LEU A 247 30.61 -6.80 2.40
C LEU A 247 29.19 -7.01 2.95
N GLY A 248 28.19 -6.42 2.32
CA GLY A 248 26.80 -6.53 2.74
C GLY A 248 25.85 -5.80 1.82
N MET A 249 24.58 -5.78 2.20
CA MET A 249 23.56 -4.94 1.59
C MET A 249 22.77 -4.19 2.66
N THR A 250 22.44 -2.94 2.38
CA THR A 250 21.47 -2.16 3.15
C THR A 250 20.13 -2.21 2.43
N GLN A 251 19.11 -2.70 3.14
CA GLN A 251 17.72 -2.67 2.75
C GLN A 251 17.03 -1.44 3.35
N ILE A 252 16.28 -0.73 2.54
CA ILE A 252 15.56 0.50 2.91
C ILE A 252 14.10 0.32 2.55
N HIS A 253 13.23 0.30 3.56
CA HIS A 253 11.77 0.19 3.42
C HIS A 253 11.13 1.57 3.53
N ASP A 254 11.34 2.39 2.51
CA ASP A 254 10.80 3.74 2.41
C ASP A 254 10.38 4.04 0.97
N GLU A 255 9.06 4.05 0.70
CA GLU A 255 8.53 4.26 -0.65
C GLU A 255 8.91 5.65 -1.21
N ALA A 256 8.93 6.68 -0.37
CA ALA A 256 9.23 8.03 -0.80
C ALA A 256 10.70 8.16 -1.19
N TYR A 257 11.59 7.54 -0.41
CA TYR A 257 13.01 7.46 -0.72
C TYR A 257 13.27 6.60 -1.97
N THR A 258 12.63 5.44 -2.06
CA THR A 258 12.77 4.49 -3.18
C THR A 258 12.31 5.11 -4.51
N LYS A 259 11.27 5.95 -4.51
CA LYS A 259 10.83 6.69 -5.70
C LYS A 259 11.93 7.58 -6.30
N ARG A 260 12.83 8.15 -5.50
CA ARG A 260 13.98 8.95 -6.00
C ARG A 260 14.93 8.05 -6.81
N PHE A 261 15.21 6.84 -6.32
CA PHE A 261 16.03 5.85 -7.01
C PHE A 261 15.32 5.26 -8.23
N LYS A 262 14.00 5.07 -8.17
CA LYS A 262 13.22 4.64 -9.34
C LYS A 262 13.28 5.66 -10.48
N ALA A 263 13.13 6.95 -10.18
CA ALA A 263 13.32 8.01 -11.18
C ALA A 263 14.73 8.00 -11.77
N LYS A 264 15.75 7.73 -10.94
CA LYS A 264 17.13 7.56 -11.41
C LYS A 264 17.30 6.32 -12.30
N PHE A 265 16.69 5.21 -11.93
CA PHE A 265 16.65 3.99 -12.75
C PHE A 265 16.04 4.29 -14.12
N ASP A 266 14.89 4.95 -14.16
CA ASP A 266 14.19 5.25 -15.42
C ASP A 266 15.05 6.15 -16.34
N ASP A 267 15.73 7.17 -15.78
CA ASP A 267 16.71 7.99 -16.53
C ASP A 267 17.84 7.14 -17.12
N LEU A 268 18.45 6.26 -16.32
CA LEU A 268 19.51 5.36 -16.80
C LEU A 268 18.97 4.35 -17.83
N TRP A 269 17.78 3.81 -17.61
CA TRP A 269 17.14 2.81 -18.46
C TRP A 269 16.96 3.32 -19.88
N THR A 270 16.56 4.59 -20.07
CA THR A 270 16.43 5.19 -21.40
C THR A 270 17.74 5.29 -22.19
N LYS A 271 18.88 5.31 -21.49
CA LYS A 271 20.22 5.43 -22.09
C LYS A 271 20.84 4.07 -22.41
N GLY A 272 20.35 3.00 -21.79
CA GLY A 272 20.88 1.65 -21.96
C GLY A 272 20.51 1.04 -23.31
N LYS A 273 21.44 0.27 -23.88
CA LYS A 273 21.23 -0.48 -25.13
C LYS A 273 20.59 -1.83 -24.83
N ARG A 274 19.41 -2.09 -25.38
CA ARG A 274 18.71 -3.37 -25.20
C ARG A 274 19.53 -4.54 -25.72
N PHE A 275 19.59 -5.58 -24.92
CA PHE A 275 20.18 -6.87 -25.26
C PHE A 275 19.08 -7.90 -25.48
N ASN A 276 19.18 -8.67 -26.56
CA ASN A 276 18.25 -9.76 -26.85
C ASN A 276 18.80 -11.06 -26.26
N ILE A 277 18.00 -11.69 -25.41
CA ILE A 277 18.38 -12.87 -24.65
C ILE A 277 18.50 -14.13 -25.54
N THR A 278 17.93 -14.10 -26.75
CA THR A 278 18.05 -15.09 -27.83
C THR A 278 19.02 -14.67 -28.92
#